data_AF-A0A239AIG6-F1
#
_entry.id   AF-A0A239AIG6-F1
#
_cell.length_a   1.000
_cell.length_b   1.000
_cell.length_c   1.000
_cell.angle_alpha   90.00
_cell.angle_beta   90.00
_cell.angle_gamma   90.00
#
_symmetry.space_group_name_H-M   'P 1'
#
loop_
_entity.id
_entity.type
_entity.pdbx_description
1 polymer ?
#
loop_
_entity_poly.entity_id
_entity_poly.type
_entity_poly.pdbx_seq_one_letter_code
_entity_poly.pdbx_strand_id
1 'polypeptide(L)' 'MTSSPSPDERRRWRAELRRHHPDLGGDAEQFLRTLRAWESRPASALAGAEVRFVHRPRGARRVLAWWRARRSPAPRRVV' A
#
# COMPACT_ATOMS: atom_id res chain seq x y z
N MET A 1 -9.72 11.48 -21.85
CA MET A 1 -8.80 10.38 -21.53
C MET A 1 -8.21 10.67 -20.15
N THR A 2 -8.71 10.03 -19.10
CA THR A 2 -8.20 10.21 -17.74
C THR A 2 -7.18 9.12 -17.45
N SER A 3 -5.91 9.49 -17.56
CA SER A 3 -4.76 8.61 -17.37
C SER A 3 -4.67 8.20 -15.90
N SER A 4 -4.78 6.89 -15.61
CA SER A 4 -4.44 6.35 -14.30
C SER A 4 -3.01 6.77 -13.92
N PRO A 5 -2.74 7.18 -12.67
CA PRO A 5 -1.41 7.62 -12.25
C PRO A 5 -0.38 6.52 -12.48
N SER A 6 0.74 6.90 -13.08
CA SER A 6 1.84 6.00 -13.37
C SER A 6 2.42 5.39 -12.08
N PRO A 7 3.12 4.24 -12.16
CA PRO A 7 3.76 3.65 -11.00
C PRO A 7 4.71 4.59 -10.26
N ASP A 8 5.39 5.50 -10.97
CA ASP A 8 6.30 6.48 -10.38
C ASP A 8 5.59 7.61 -9.65
N GLU A 9 4.48 8.11 -10.19
CA GLU A 9 3.65 9.10 -9.49
C GLU A 9 3.10 8.53 -8.18
N ARG A 10 2.66 7.27 -8.17
CA ARG A 10 2.22 6.58 -6.94
C ARG A 10 3.37 6.36 -5.94
N ARG A 11 4.61 6.18 -6.42
CA ARG A 11 5.78 6.06 -5.54
C ARG A 11 6.09 7.39 -4.87
N ARG A 12 6.14 8.48 -5.66
CA ARG A 12 6.38 9.84 -5.16
C ARG A 12 5.32 10.26 -4.14
N TRP A 13 4.05 10.03 -4.44
CA TRP A 13 2.95 10.33 -3.53
C TRP A 13 3.04 9.57 -2.19
N ARG A 14 3.35 8.26 -2.23
CA ARG A 14 3.53 7.48 -0.99
C ARG A 14 4.73 7.96 -0.16
N ALA A 15 5.78 8.46 -0.80
CA ALA A 15 6.93 9.02 -0.09
C ALA A 15 6.54 10.33 0.62
N GLU A 16 5.78 11.20 -0.06
CA GLU A 16 5.25 12.44 0.49
C GLU A 16 4.34 12.19 1.72
N LEU A 17 3.40 11.26 1.60
CA LEU A 17 2.52 10.89 2.73
C LEU A 17 3.29 10.31 3.89
N ARG A 18 4.29 9.47 3.62
CA ARG A 18 5.12 8.87 4.67
C ARG A 18 5.91 9.93 5.44
N ARG A 19 6.35 11.00 4.76
CA ARG A 19 7.06 12.12 5.40
C ARG A 19 6.22 12.86 6.44
N HIS A 20 4.91 12.98 6.21
CA HIS A 20 3.98 13.70 7.09
C HIS A 20 3.15 12.78 8.01
N HIS A 21 3.41 11.48 8.01
CA HIS A 21 2.54 10.51 8.68
C HIS A 21 2.51 10.72 10.21
N PRO A 22 1.34 10.88 10.85
CA PRO A 22 1.24 11.15 12.28
C PRO A 22 1.83 10.03 13.14
N ASP A 23 1.60 8.76 12.77
CA ASP A 23 2.20 7.62 13.49
C ASP A 23 3.74 7.56 13.40
N LEU A 24 4.36 8.35 12.52
CA LEU A 24 5.81 8.50 12.42
C LEU A 24 6.32 9.81 13.04
N GLY A 25 5.45 10.53 13.78
CA GLY A 25 5.76 11.84 14.35
C GLY A 25 5.63 13.00 13.36
N GLY A 26 4.99 12.79 12.22
CA GLY A 26 4.74 13.83 11.21
C GLY A 26 3.52 14.70 11.53
N ASP A 27 3.40 15.82 10.80
CA ASP A 27 2.29 16.76 10.94
C ASP A 27 1.00 16.24 10.28
N ALA A 28 -0.01 15.98 11.11
CA ALA A 28 -1.32 15.50 10.69
C ALA A 28 -2.04 16.46 9.72
N GLU A 29 -1.87 17.77 9.86
CA GLU A 29 -2.50 18.71 8.94
C GLU A 29 -1.85 18.67 7.55
N GLN A 30 -0.52 18.61 7.50
CA GLN A 30 0.20 18.45 6.23
C GLN A 30 -0.13 17.14 5.55
N PHE A 31 -0.33 16.09 6.35
CA PHE A 31 -0.79 14.80 5.85
C PHE A 31 -2.16 14.94 5.17
N LEU A 32 -3.14 15.56 5.84
CA LEU A 32 -4.49 15.77 5.29
C LEU A 32 -4.51 16.71 4.09
N ARG A 33 -3.64 17.74 4.06
CA ARG A 33 -3.46 18.61 2.88
C ARG A 33 -2.95 17.81 1.68
N THR A 34 -1.92 17.00 1.89
CA THR A 34 -1.34 16.13 0.85
C THR A 34 -2.34 15.08 0.35
N LEU A 35 -3.14 14.50 1.26
CA LEU A 35 -4.19 13.54 0.91
C LEU A 35 -5.27 14.17 0.01
N ARG A 36 -5.81 15.32 0.42
CA ARG A 36 -6.85 16.04 -0.33
C ARG A 36 -6.38 16.52 -1.71
N ALA A 37 -5.14 17.01 -1.81
CA ALA A 37 -4.56 17.42 -3.08
C ALA A 37 -4.43 16.25 -4.09
N TRP A 38 -4.27 15.03 -3.58
CA TRP A 38 -4.25 13.83 -4.40
C TRP A 38 -5.65 13.38 -4.81
N GLU A 39 -6.61 13.41 -3.89
CA GLU A 39 -8.01 13.07 -4.16
C GLU A 39 -8.69 14.07 -5.11
N SER A 40 -8.28 15.34 -5.09
CA SER A 40 -8.77 16.38 -6.01
C SER A 40 -8.25 16.22 -7.44
N ARG A 41 -7.25 15.35 -7.68
CA ARG A 41 -6.90 14.98 -9.07
C ARG A 41 -8.11 14.25 -9.65
N PRO A 42 -8.55 14.57 -10.87
CA PRO A 42 -9.79 14.03 -11.43
C PRO A 42 -9.79 12.50 -11.34
N ALA A 43 -10.55 11.97 -10.38
CA ALA A 43 -10.71 10.55 -10.08
C ALA A 43 -11.54 9.80 -11.13
N SER A 44 -11.71 10.40 -12.31
CA SER A 44 -12.47 9.86 -13.45
C SER A 44 -11.80 8.62 -14.09
N ALA A 45 -10.72 8.10 -13.52
CA ALA A 45 -10.15 6.81 -13.89
C ALA A 45 -10.64 5.64 -13.00
N LEU A 46 -11.20 5.92 -11.81
CA LEU A 46 -11.67 4.89 -10.87
C LEU A 46 -13.19 4.84 -10.74
N ALA A 47 -13.89 5.96 -10.97
CA ALA A 47 -15.34 5.99 -11.07
C ALA A 47 -15.79 5.26 -12.36
N GLY A 48 -15.97 3.94 -12.28
CA GLY A 48 -16.31 3.07 -13.41
C GLY A 48 -15.22 2.05 -13.78
N ALA A 49 -14.12 1.98 -13.03
CA ALA A 49 -13.13 0.92 -13.24
C ALA A 49 -13.69 -0.43 -12.77
N GLU A 50 -13.89 -1.36 -13.71
CA GLU A 50 -14.25 -2.75 -13.42
C GLU A 50 -13.19 -3.37 -12.50
N VAL A 51 -13.56 -3.65 -11.25
CA VAL A 51 -12.67 -4.30 -10.27
C VAL A 51 -12.55 -5.78 -10.64
N ARG A 52 -11.48 -6.13 -11.37
CA ARG A 52 -11.17 -7.52 -11.71
C ARG A 52 -10.34 -8.17 -10.62
N PHE A 53 -10.96 -9.08 -9.87
CA PHE A 53 -10.25 -9.93 -8.90
C PHE A 53 -9.48 -11.03 -9.64
N VAL A 54 -8.16 -10.92 -9.70
CA VAL A 54 -7.30 -11.96 -10.31
C VAL A 54 -6.82 -12.91 -9.21
N HIS A 55 -7.30 -14.15 -9.24
CA HIS A 55 -6.81 -15.20 -8.35
C HIS A 55 -5.42 -15.66 -8.79
N ARG A 56 -4.37 -15.35 -7.99
CA ARG A 56 -3.00 -15.81 -8.25
C ARG A 56 -2.65 -16.97 -7.30
N PRO A 57 -2.74 -18.24 -7.73
CA PRO A 57 -2.62 -19.40 -6.83
C PRO A 57 -1.28 -19.47 -6.09
N ARG A 58 -0.19 -18.99 -6.71
CA ARG A 58 1.13 -18.93 -6.07
C ARG A 58 1.25 -17.82 -5.02
N GLY A 59 0.41 -16.78 -5.09
CA GLY A 59 0.43 -15.65 -4.16
C GLY A 59 -0.08 -16.04 -2.77
N ALA A 60 -1.23 -16.72 -2.71
CA ALA A 60 -1.79 -17.22 -1.45
C ALA A 60 -0.83 -18.17 -0.73
N ARG A 61 -0.18 -19.07 -1.46
CA ARG A 61 0.84 -19.97 -0.90
C ARG A 61 2.03 -19.22 -0.30
N ARG A 62 2.50 -18.12 -0.92
CA ARG A 62 3.60 -17.28 -0.38
C ARG A 62 3.18 -16.56 0.90
N VAL A 63 1.97 -16.01 0.96
CA VAL A 63 1.46 -15.34 2.16
C VAL A 63 1.34 -16.31 3.33
N LEU A 64 0.77 -17.50 3.08
CA LEU A 64 0.67 -18.57 4.07
C LEU A 64 2.04 -19.04 4.56
N ALA A 65 3.00 -19.24 3.66
CA ALA A 65 4.36 -19.65 4.02
C ALA A 65 5.07 -18.59 4.88
N TRP A 66 4.98 -17.31 4.51
CA TRP A 66 5.54 -16.20 5.29
C TRP A 66 4.92 -16.11 6.69
N TRP A 67 3.60 -16.30 6.78
CA TRP A 67 2.89 -16.27 8.07
C TRP A 67 3.28 -17.45 8.97
N ARG A 68 3.40 -18.66 8.40
CA ARG A 68 3.91 -19.83 9.15
C ARG A 68 5.34 -19.63 9.62
N ALA A 69 6.21 -19.10 8.76
CA ALA A 69 7.61 -18.81 9.12
C ALA A 69 7.74 -17.82 10.28
N ARG A 70 6.81 -16.85 10.39
CA ARG A 70 6.74 -15.93 11.54
C ARG A 70 6.21 -16.56 12.83
N ARG A 71 5.47 -17.67 12.71
CA ARG A 71 4.81 -18.33 13.84
C ARG A 71 5.58 -19.52 14.38
N SER A 72 6.52 -20.08 13.61
CA SER A 72 7.35 -21.18 14.08
C SER A 72 8.36 -20.64 15.10
N PRO A 73 8.28 -21.02 16.38
CA PRO A 73 9.36 -20.79 17.32
C PRO A 73 10.59 -21.54 16.80
N ALA A 74 11.77 -20.92 16.85
CA ALA A 74 13.01 -21.62 16.51
C ALA A 74 13.06 -22.93 17.33
N PRO A 75 13.36 -24.09 16.71
CA PRO A 75 13.55 -25.31 17.48
C PRO A 75 14.71 -25.05 18.44
N ARG A 76 14.42 -25.04 19.75
CA ARG A 76 15.45 -25.05 20.79
C ARG A 76 16.25 -26.34 20.55
N ARG A 77 17.44 -26.20 19.97
CA ARG A 77 18.44 -27.27 20.00
C ARG A 77 18.76 -27.49 21.48
N VAL A 78 18.26 -28.59 22.03
CA VAL A 78 18.78 -29.16 23.26
C VAL A 78 20.00 -29.95 22.84
N VAL A 79 21.18 -29.40 23.07
CA VAL A 79 22.47 -30.09 23.06
C VAL A 79 23.19 -29.67 24.33
#